data_AF-A0A9D6UD24-F1
#
_entry.id   AF-A0A9D6UD24-F1
#
_cell.length_a   1.000
_cell.length_b   1.000
_cell.length_c   1.000
_cell.angle_alpha   90.00
_cell.angle_beta   90.00
_cell.angle_gamma   90.00
#
_symmetry.space_group_name_H-M   'P 1'
#
loop_
_entity.id
_entity.type
_entity.pdbx_description
1 polymer ?
#
loop_
_entity_poly.entity_id
_entity_poly.type
_entity_poly.pdbx_seq_one_letter_code
_entity_poly.pdbx_strand_id
1 'polypeptide(L)' 'MAKSAVRVLITGASSGIGRALALAYAREGASLVLLGRDAERLEAAARACLEAG' A
#
# COMPACT_ATOMS: atom_id res chain seq x y z
N MET A 1 1.21 5.95 24.20
CA MET A 1 0.90 4.59 23.70
C MET A 1 0.68 4.68 22.20
N ALA A 2 1.50 4.01 21.39
CA ALA A 2 1.30 3.98 19.94
C ALA A 2 0.04 3.16 19.64
N LYS A 3 -0.87 3.71 18.83
CA LYS A 3 -2.09 3.03 18.36
C LYS A 3 -1.64 1.75 17.63
N SER A 4 -2.22 0.59 17.94
CA SER A 4 -1.92 -0.65 17.21
C SER A 4 -2.34 -0.46 15.75
N ALA A 5 -1.37 -0.21 14.87
CA ALA A 5 -1.64 0.00 13.45
C ALA A 5 -1.91 -1.34 12.78
N VAL A 6 -3.03 -1.46 12.08
CA VAL A 6 -3.34 -2.62 11.23
C VAL A 6 -2.21 -2.78 10.22
N ARG A 7 -1.66 -4.00 10.08
CA ARG A 7 -0.60 -4.30 9.11
C ARG A 7 -1.15 -5.16 7.98
N VAL A 8 -0.98 -4.72 6.73
CA VAL A 8 -1.57 -5.36 5.55
C VAL A 8 -0.50 -5.70 4.53
N LEU A 9 -0.46 -6.96 4.10
CA LEU A 9 0.36 -7.43 2.98
C LEU A 9 -0.52 -7.54 1.73
N ILE A 10 -0.12 -6.88 0.65
CA ILE A 10 -0.86 -6.88 -0.61
C ILE A 10 0.04 -7.43 -1.72
N THR A 11 -0.38 -8.54 -2.34
CA THR A 11 0.25 -9.08 -3.55
C THR A 11 -0.44 -8.50 -4.79
N GLY A 12 0.33 -8.28 -5.87
CA GLY A 12 -0.19 -7.57 -7.04
C GLY A 12 -0.46 -6.09 -6.78
N ALA A 13 0.22 -5.50 -5.79
CA ALA A 13 -0.01 -4.13 -5.32
C ALA A 13 0.30 -3.04 -6.36
N SER A 14 1.02 -3.37 -7.44
CA SER A 14 1.45 -2.42 -8.46
C SER A 14 0.34 -1.99 -9.43
N SER A 15 -0.83 -2.65 -9.43
CA SER A 15 -1.91 -2.32 -10.38
C SER A 15 -3.29 -2.81 -9.94
N GLY A 16 -4.33 -2.41 -10.69
CA GLY A 16 -5.69 -2.91 -10.56
C GLY A 16 -6.23 -2.83 -9.13
N ILE A 17 -6.85 -3.93 -8.68
CA ILE A 17 -7.45 -4.04 -7.35
C ILE A 17 -6.40 -3.94 -6.25
N GLY A 18 -5.22 -4.55 -6.44
CA GLY A 18 -4.15 -4.51 -5.44
C GLY A 18 -3.71 -3.07 -5.13
N ARG A 19 -3.54 -2.25 -6.18
CA ARG A 19 -3.23 -0.82 -6.00
C ARG A 19 -4.39 -0.06 -5.34
N ALA A 20 -5.63 -0.33 -5.74
CA ALA A 20 -6.80 0.32 -5.14
C ALA A 20 -6.92 0.04 -3.64
N LEU A 21 -6.72 -1.22 -3.23
CA LEU A 21 -6.71 -1.63 -1.82
C LEU A 21 -5.55 -0.99 -1.05
N ALA A 22 -4.35 -0.93 -1.64
CA ALA A 22 -3.20 -0.28 -1.01
C ALA A 22 -3.50 1.18 -0.68
N LEU A 23 -4.09 1.92 -1.61
CA LEU A 23 -4.49 3.32 -1.39
C LEU A 23 -5.59 3.46 -0.34
N ALA A 24 -6.56 2.54 -0.30
CA ALA A 24 -7.61 2.56 0.69
C ALA A 24 -7.05 2.36 2.11
N TYR A 25 -6.21 1.33 2.30
CA TYR A 25 -5.61 1.06 3.60
C TYR A 25 -4.59 2.11 4.03
N ALA A 26 -3.87 2.74 3.09
CA ALA A 26 -2.99 3.88 3.39
C ALA A 26 -3.79 5.03 4.03
N ARG A 27 -4.92 5.42 3.43
CA ARG A 27 -5.82 6.46 3.96
C ARG A 27 -6.36 6.15 5.36
N GLU A 28 -6.46 4.88 5.71
CA GLU A 28 -6.88 4.43 7.05
C GLU A 28 -5.73 4.41 8.07
N GLY A 29 -4.50 4.73 7.66
CA GLY A 29 -3.31 4.75 8.50
C GLY A 29 -2.70 3.36 8.75
N ALA A 30 -2.94 2.40 7.86
CA ALA A 30 -2.37 1.06 7.98
C ALA A 30 -0.88 1.03 7.63
N SER A 31 -0.15 0.10 8.23
CA SER A 31 1.22 -0.23 7.83
C SER A 31 1.19 -1.23 6.68
N LEU A 32 1.70 -0.83 5.51
CA LEU A 32 1.58 -1.63 4.29
C LEU A 32 2.88 -2.34 3.91
N VAL A 33 2.76 -3.58 3.45
CA VAL A 33 3.79 -4.31 2.70
C VAL A 33 3.25 -4.58 1.31
N LEU A 34 3.91 -4.03 0.29
CA LEU A 34 3.47 -4.12 -1.10
C LEU A 34 4.37 -5.08 -1.88
N LEU A 35 3.77 -6.06 -2.56
CA LEU A 35 4.47 -7.06 -3.36
C LEU A 35 4.02 -7.01 -4.82
N GLY A 36 4.99 -7.01 -5.74
CA GLY A 36 4.78 -7.01 -7.19
C GLY A 36 6.05 -7.38 -7.94
N ARG A 37 5.91 -7.76 -9.22
CA ARG A 37 7.03 -8.16 -10.09
C ARG A 37 7.68 -7.00 -10.85
N ASP A 38 6.93 -5.93 -11.02
CA ASP A 38 7.35 -4.73 -11.73
C ASP A 38 7.74 -3.68 -10.69
N ALA A 39 9.04 -3.42 -10.56
CA ALA A 39 9.59 -2.55 -9.53
C ALA A 39 9.14 -1.09 -9.71
N GLU A 40 9.17 -0.57 -10.93
CA GLU A 40 8.80 0.82 -11.22
C GLU A 40 7.33 1.08 -10.87
N ARG A 41 6.43 0.19 -11.29
CA ARG A 41 5.01 0.29 -10.95
C ARG A 41 4.75 0.11 -9.45
N LEU A 42 5.54 -0.74 -8.79
CA LEU A 42 5.43 -0.97 -7.34
C LEU A 42 5.88 0.26 -6.55
N GLU A 43 6.98 0.90 -6.96
CA GLU A 43 7.46 2.16 -6.37
C GLU A 43 6.45 3.29 -6.56
N ALA A 44 5.87 3.42 -7.77
CA ALA A 44 4.82 4.40 -8.03
C ALA A 44 3.58 4.17 -7.14
N ALA A 45 3.20 2.91 -6.91
CA ALA A 45 2.12 2.57 -6.00
C ALA A 45 2.47 2.89 -4.53
N ALA A 46 3.69 2.58 -4.09
CA ALA A 46 4.18 2.90 -2.74
C ALA A 46 4.18 4.41 -2.48
N ARG A 47 4.69 5.21 -3.43
CA ARG A 47 4.67 6.67 -3.38
C ARG A 47 3.26 7.22 -3.23
N ALA A 48 2.33 6.72 -4.04
CA ALA A 48 0.93 7.12 -3.97
C ALA A 48 0.27 6.73 -2.63
N CYS A 49 0.70 5.64 -1.99
CA CYS A 49 0.23 5.28 -0.64
C CYS A 49 0.77 6.26 0.41
N LEU A 50 2.07 6.58 0.38
CA LEU A 50 2.68 7.56 1.28
C LEU A 50 2.06 8.95 1.17
N GLU A 51 1.68 9.36 -0.04
CA GLU A 51 0.97 10.63 -0.28
C GLU A 51 -0.49 10.61 0.22
N ALA A 52 -1.09 9.42 0.35
CA ALA A 52 -2.50 9.26 0.71
C ALA A 52 -2.77 9.17 2.22
N GLY A 53 -1.77 8.77 3.02
CA GLY A 53 -1.91 8.63 4.48
C GLY A 53 -0.85 7.73 5.09
#